data_AF-A0A9Y3RB42-F1
#
_entry.id   AF-A0A9Y3RB42-F1
#
_cell.length_a   1.000
_cell.length_b   1.000
_cell.length_c   1.000
_cell.angle_alpha   90.00
_cell.angle_beta   90.00
_cell.angle_gamma   90.00
#
_symmetry.space_group_name_H-M   'P 1'
#
loop_
_entity.id
_entity.type
_entity.pdbx_description
1 polymer ?
#
loop_
_entity_poly.entity_id
_entity_poly.type
_entity_poly.pdbx_seq_one_letter_code
_entity_poly.pdbx_strand_id
1 'polypeptide(L)'
;MPNGDYLEGSFNGEWGSGLKVTGSYFKPHLFDTDKDKTQAMKLGHLCVCAEDKWPAVFEECWSQLGCEAPGRGEPEKAWENIAVALTTSRRHILDSPDVLSRSHNKTLESLEVIPQHVGPITMDRYNAIRLYLIKACDTPLHPLGQLLETLVAVYRMTYVGVGANRRLLHQAVSEIKSYLNRIFLIVRFLFPDLPEEGGLIPEPTTDLQEKNEPNSTDALPESPKPARVVSSSALLLPVLLPRLYPPLFTLYALDKEREDDVYWECVLRLNKQPDLALLAFLGVQQKFWPVSIPASLPAPGEKQLVISSTKDACFASAVETLQQISTTFTPSDKLQVIQLTFEEITQEVQALLKQDFLWSMDDLFPVFLYVVLRARIRNLGSEVSLIEDLMDPCVQHGEHGIMFTTLKACYYQIQHEKVT
;
A
#
# COMPACT_ATOMS: atom_id res chain seq x y z
N MET A 1 -30.78 10.83 -5.88
CA MET A 1 -31.32 10.10 -7.06
C MET A 1 -30.55 10.55 -8.30
N PRO A 2 -30.57 9.81 -9.43
CA PRO A 2 -29.76 10.12 -10.62
C PRO A 2 -30.00 11.53 -11.19
N ASN A 3 -31.19 12.08 -10.95
CA ASN A 3 -31.63 13.42 -11.34
C ASN A 3 -31.30 14.52 -10.30
N GLY A 4 -30.52 14.21 -9.27
CA GLY A 4 -30.15 15.15 -8.20
C GLY A 4 -31.14 15.23 -7.04
N ASP A 5 -32.34 14.69 -7.17
CA ASP A 5 -33.33 14.72 -6.09
C ASP A 5 -32.86 13.92 -4.87
N TYR A 6 -33.17 14.40 -3.66
CA TYR A 6 -32.86 13.69 -2.42
C TYR A 6 -34.05 13.67 -1.46
N LEU A 7 -34.13 12.60 -0.68
CA LEU A 7 -35.12 12.41 0.39
C LEU A 7 -34.39 12.53 1.71
N GLU A 8 -34.88 13.37 2.61
CA GLU A 8 -34.36 13.51 3.96
C GLU A 8 -35.47 13.18 4.96
N GLY A 9 -35.22 12.23 5.86
CA GLY A 9 -36.19 11.83 6.88
C GLY A 9 -35.89 10.48 7.50
N SER A 10 -36.83 9.99 8.30
CA SER A 10 -36.75 8.67 8.92
C SER A 10 -37.33 7.60 8.00
N PHE A 11 -36.55 6.56 7.75
CA PHE A 11 -36.95 5.39 6.98
C PHE A 11 -37.29 4.24 7.95
N ASN A 12 -38.53 3.76 7.90
CA ASN A 12 -39.02 2.66 8.73
C ASN A 12 -39.58 1.54 7.84
N GLY A 13 -39.31 0.29 8.16
CA GLY A 13 -39.86 -0.85 7.42
C GLY A 13 -39.22 -2.18 7.80
N GLU A 14 -39.93 -3.27 7.54
CA GLU A 14 -39.38 -4.62 7.67
C GLU A 14 -38.66 -5.02 6.39
N TRP A 15 -37.55 -5.76 6.51
CA TRP A 15 -36.78 -6.22 5.36
C TRP A 15 -37.66 -7.11 4.44
N GLY A 16 -37.77 -6.76 3.16
CA GLY A 16 -38.66 -7.45 2.21
C GLY A 16 -40.07 -6.88 2.11
N SER A 17 -40.43 -5.91 2.94
CA SER A 17 -41.64 -5.09 2.79
C SER A 17 -41.29 -3.70 2.24
N GLY A 18 -42.26 -2.98 1.67
CA GLY A 18 -42.05 -1.62 1.16
C GLY A 18 -41.58 -0.65 2.26
N LEU A 19 -40.60 0.18 1.95
CA LEU A 19 -40.01 1.16 2.87
C LEU A 19 -41.00 2.32 3.13
N LYS A 20 -41.36 2.59 4.39
CA LYS A 20 -42.14 3.77 4.77
C LYS A 20 -41.19 4.93 5.07
N VAL A 21 -41.30 6.00 4.30
CA VAL A 21 -40.47 7.20 4.46
C VAL A 21 -41.29 8.29 5.11
N THR A 22 -40.84 8.80 6.25
CA THR A 22 -41.38 10.02 6.86
C THR A 22 -40.32 11.10 6.73
N GLY A 23 -40.50 12.02 5.78
CA GLY A 23 -39.45 12.95 5.40
C GLY A 23 -39.86 13.97 4.37
N SER A 24 -38.93 14.85 4.03
CA SER A 24 -39.06 15.86 3.00
C SER A 24 -38.34 15.40 1.74
N TYR A 25 -38.97 15.63 0.59
CA TYR A 25 -38.40 15.35 -0.72
C TYR A 25 -37.95 16.66 -1.36
N PHE A 26 -36.67 16.73 -1.70
CA PHE A 26 -36.04 17.92 -2.25
C PHE A 26 -35.73 17.69 -3.72
N LYS A 27 -36.20 18.61 -4.55
CA LYS A 27 -35.87 18.70 -5.96
C LYS A 27 -34.90 19.87 -6.17
N PRO A 28 -33.62 19.61 -6.47
CA PRO A 28 -32.75 20.67 -6.92
C PRO A 28 -33.29 21.16 -8.27
N HIS A 29 -33.64 22.44 -8.31
CA HIS A 29 -34.10 23.24 -9.45
C HIS A 29 -35.62 23.38 -9.65
N LEU A 30 -36.13 24.51 -9.17
CA LEU A 30 -37.01 25.40 -9.96
C LEU A 30 -36.68 26.89 -9.73
N PHE A 31 -36.10 27.29 -8.59
CA PHE A 31 -35.77 28.70 -8.31
C PHE A 31 -34.60 28.85 -7.33
N ASP A 32 -33.36 28.54 -7.71
CA ASP A 32 -32.23 29.05 -6.92
C ASP A 32 -31.03 29.43 -7.80
N THR A 33 -30.77 30.72 -7.80
CA THR A 33 -29.63 31.41 -8.41
C THR A 33 -28.41 31.29 -7.49
N ASP A 34 -27.45 30.46 -7.91
CA ASP A 34 -26.02 30.79 -7.94
C ASP A 34 -25.24 31.12 -6.65
N LYS A 35 -25.71 30.82 -5.43
CA LYS A 35 -24.89 31.10 -4.22
C LYS A 35 -24.70 30.05 -3.13
N ASP A 36 -25.30 28.87 -3.22
CA ASP A 36 -24.86 27.75 -2.40
C ASP A 36 -24.89 26.50 -3.25
N LYS A 37 -23.71 25.97 -3.58
CA LYS A 37 -23.59 24.55 -3.94
C LYS A 37 -23.89 23.77 -2.68
N THR A 38 -25.18 23.70 -2.33
CA THR A 38 -25.75 23.01 -1.19
C THR A 38 -25.08 21.65 -1.12
N GLN A 39 -24.22 21.55 -0.11
CA GLN A 39 -23.46 20.41 0.34
C GLN A 39 -24.17 19.12 -0.07
N ALA A 40 -23.73 18.49 -1.18
CA ALA A 40 -24.18 17.15 -1.53
C ALA A 40 -23.98 16.33 -0.26
N MET A 41 -25.09 15.91 0.36
CA MET A 41 -25.11 15.37 1.73
C MET A 41 -24.05 14.26 1.76
N LYS A 42 -22.91 14.54 2.41
CA LYS A 42 -21.73 13.68 2.32
C LYS A 42 -22.15 12.33 2.90
N LEU A 43 -22.08 11.30 2.06
CA LEU A 43 -22.36 9.95 2.49
C LEU A 43 -21.50 9.66 3.74
N GLY A 44 -22.15 9.20 4.82
CA GLY A 44 -21.46 8.92 6.07
C GLY A 44 -21.53 10.00 7.15
N HIS A 45 -22.27 11.11 6.95
CA HIS A 45 -22.49 12.11 8.00
C HIS A 45 -23.06 11.52 9.31
N LEU A 46 -23.91 10.48 9.21
CA LEU A 46 -24.49 9.77 10.36
C LEU A 46 -23.75 8.46 10.68
N CYS A 47 -22.62 8.18 10.01
CA CYS A 47 -21.80 7.02 10.33
C CYS A 47 -20.98 7.30 11.59
N VAL A 48 -20.75 6.24 12.37
CA VAL A 48 -19.81 6.29 13.48
C VAL A 48 -18.41 6.58 12.94
N CYS A 49 -17.75 7.59 13.52
CA CYS A 49 -16.37 7.94 13.18
C CYS A 49 -15.44 6.75 13.40
N ALA A 50 -14.41 6.61 12.57
CA ALA A 50 -13.50 5.47 12.63
C ALA A 50 -12.77 5.33 13.99
N GLU A 51 -12.56 6.45 14.69
CA GLU A 51 -11.92 6.48 16.01
C GLU A 51 -12.82 5.89 17.11
N ASP A 52 -14.14 6.05 16.97
CA ASP A 52 -15.16 5.57 17.92
C ASP A 52 -15.61 4.13 17.65
N LYS A 53 -15.05 3.48 16.63
CA LYS A 53 -15.37 2.08 16.32
C LYS A 53 -14.61 1.13 17.24
N TRP A 54 -15.30 0.09 17.68
CA TRP A 54 -14.71 -1.03 18.45
C TRP A 54 -13.95 -0.64 19.73
N PRO A 55 -14.41 0.35 20.55
CA PRO A 55 -13.68 0.76 21.76
C PRO A 55 -13.43 -0.41 22.71
N ALA A 56 -14.44 -1.25 22.93
CA ALA A 56 -14.36 -2.44 23.79
C ALA A 56 -13.23 -3.41 23.40
N VAL A 57 -12.95 -3.58 22.10
CA VAL A 57 -11.89 -4.50 21.63
C VAL A 57 -10.51 -3.98 22.02
N PHE A 58 -10.30 -2.67 21.94
CA PHE A 58 -9.03 -2.06 22.35
C PHE A 58 -8.93 -1.95 23.88
N GLU A 59 -10.03 -1.65 24.57
CA GLU A 59 -10.09 -1.64 26.03
C GLU A 59 -9.75 -3.02 26.62
N GLU A 60 -10.23 -4.09 26.00
CA GLU A 60 -9.86 -5.46 26.36
C GLU A 60 -8.34 -5.67 26.24
N CYS A 61 -7.74 -5.25 25.12
CA CYS A 61 -6.28 -5.35 24.95
C CYS A 61 -5.51 -4.56 26.02
N TRP A 62 -5.92 -3.31 26.32
CA TRP A 62 -5.33 -2.50 27.38
C TRP A 62 -5.47 -3.15 28.76
N SER A 63 -6.63 -3.76 29.04
CA SER A 63 -6.88 -4.47 30.30
C SER A 63 -5.98 -5.69 30.46
N GLN A 64 -5.72 -6.45 29.38
CA GLN A 64 -4.79 -7.58 29.37
C GLN A 64 -3.34 -7.13 29.62
N LEU A 65 -2.98 -5.92 29.18
CA LEU A 65 -1.69 -5.29 29.49
C LEU A 65 -1.63 -4.75 30.93
N GLY A 66 -2.71 -4.82 31.71
CA GLY A 66 -2.77 -4.36 33.09
C GLY A 66 -2.94 -2.84 33.23
N CYS A 67 -3.47 -2.17 32.20
CA CYS A 67 -3.78 -0.75 32.21
C CYS A 67 -5.26 -0.51 32.55
N GLU A 68 -5.55 0.43 33.44
CA GLU A 68 -6.93 0.83 33.77
C GLU A 68 -7.58 1.72 32.69
N ALA A 69 -6.74 2.43 31.93
CA ALA A 69 -7.12 3.24 30.78
C ALA A 69 -6.00 3.23 29.74
N PRO A 70 -6.27 3.60 28.47
CA PRO A 70 -5.25 3.60 27.41
C PRO A 70 -3.99 4.36 27.81
N GLY A 71 -2.84 3.69 27.77
CA GLY A 71 -1.53 4.24 28.13
C GLY A 71 -1.32 4.56 29.62
N ARG A 72 -2.30 4.29 30.49
CA ARG A 72 -2.18 4.49 31.95
C ARG A 72 -1.80 3.18 32.64
N GLY A 73 -0.53 2.82 32.54
CA GLY A 73 0.05 1.65 33.19
C GLY A 73 1.58 1.71 33.19
N GLU A 74 2.23 0.70 33.77
CA GLU A 74 3.67 0.55 33.75
C GLU A 74 4.08 -0.43 32.64
N PRO A 75 5.04 -0.08 31.76
CA PRO A 75 5.44 -0.95 30.66
C PRO A 75 6.04 -2.27 31.15
N GLU A 76 6.77 -2.25 32.27
CA GLU A 76 7.33 -3.46 32.90
C GLU A 76 6.24 -4.45 33.29
N LYS A 77 5.20 -3.97 33.98
CA LYS A 77 4.02 -4.78 34.35
C LYS A 77 3.28 -5.32 33.13
N ALA A 78 3.20 -4.55 32.05
CA ALA A 78 2.60 -5.01 30.80
C ALA A 78 3.38 -6.18 30.18
N TRP A 79 4.71 -6.09 30.17
CA TRP A 79 5.58 -7.18 29.73
C TRP A 79 5.48 -8.42 30.62
N GLU A 80 5.37 -8.25 31.93
CA GLU A 80 5.11 -9.34 32.88
C GLU A 80 3.77 -10.02 32.58
N ASN A 81 2.70 -9.24 32.37
CA ASN A 81 1.38 -9.78 32.05
C ASN A 81 1.39 -10.56 30.73
N ILE A 82 2.08 -10.06 29.69
CA ILE A 82 2.28 -10.79 28.43
C ILE A 82 3.00 -12.11 28.68
N ALA A 83 4.11 -12.10 29.41
CA ALA A 83 4.88 -13.32 29.70
C ALA A 83 4.05 -14.35 30.48
N VAL A 84 3.26 -13.90 31.47
CA VAL A 84 2.35 -14.76 32.24
C VAL A 84 1.25 -15.34 31.34
N ALA A 85 0.62 -14.52 30.49
CA ALA A 85 -0.41 -14.97 29.56
C ALA A 85 0.13 -16.04 28.59
N LEU A 86 1.28 -15.80 27.96
CA LEU A 86 1.89 -16.78 27.05
C LEU A 86 2.25 -18.09 27.77
N THR A 87 2.85 -18.00 28.96
CA THR A 87 3.29 -19.19 29.73
C THR A 87 2.12 -20.01 30.26
N THR A 88 1.04 -19.35 30.70
CA THR A 88 -0.17 -20.02 31.20
C THR A 88 -0.94 -20.69 30.07
N SER A 89 -1.16 -19.98 28.95
CA SER A 89 -1.81 -20.54 27.77
C SER A 89 -1.01 -21.68 27.15
N ARG A 90 0.33 -21.58 27.11
CA ARG A 90 1.20 -22.67 26.64
C ARG A 90 1.03 -23.94 27.46
N ARG A 91 1.01 -23.84 28.79
CA ARG A 91 0.79 -24.98 29.69
C ARG A 91 -0.57 -25.63 29.43
N HIS A 92 -1.61 -24.81 29.31
CA HIS A 92 -2.96 -25.31 29.03
C HIS A 92 -3.07 -26.01 27.67
N ILE A 93 -2.33 -25.58 26.65
CA ILE A 93 -2.30 -26.23 25.34
C ILE A 93 -1.49 -27.53 25.38
N LEU A 94 -0.38 -27.58 26.13
CA LEU A 94 0.42 -28.80 26.29
C LEU A 94 -0.36 -29.91 27.02
N ASP A 95 -1.30 -29.54 27.88
CA ASP A 95 -2.21 -30.44 28.58
C ASP A 95 -3.41 -30.90 27.69
N SER A 96 -3.61 -30.28 26.52
CA SER A 96 -4.64 -30.64 25.53
C SER A 96 -4.04 -31.48 24.39
N PRO A 97 -4.74 -32.47 23.81
CA PRO A 97 -4.18 -33.36 22.78
C PRO A 97 -3.92 -32.70 21.41
N ASP A 98 -4.18 -31.39 21.25
CA ASP A 98 -3.89 -30.66 20.02
C ASP A 98 -2.40 -30.28 19.92
N VAL A 99 -1.65 -31.11 19.19
CA VAL A 99 -0.22 -30.94 18.95
C VAL A 99 0.03 -29.68 18.13
N LEU A 100 0.41 -28.57 18.79
CA LEU A 100 0.94 -27.40 18.09
C LEU A 100 2.13 -27.80 17.20
N SER A 101 2.16 -27.31 15.97
CA SER A 101 3.31 -27.48 15.07
C SER A 101 4.62 -27.07 15.76
N ARG A 102 5.72 -27.79 15.48
CA ARG A 102 7.06 -27.48 16.04
C ARG A 102 7.50 -26.03 15.77
N SER A 103 7.03 -25.41 14.70
CA SER A 103 7.29 -24.00 14.37
C SER A 103 6.56 -23.01 15.31
N HIS A 104 5.30 -23.28 15.65
CA HIS A 104 4.52 -22.45 16.56
C HIS A 104 5.09 -22.50 17.98
N ASN A 105 5.54 -23.69 18.43
CA ASN A 105 6.20 -23.83 19.72
C ASN A 105 7.50 -22.99 19.82
N LYS A 106 8.35 -23.02 18.79
CA LYS A 106 9.58 -22.18 18.75
C LYS A 106 9.28 -20.68 18.74
N THR A 107 8.19 -20.28 18.08
CA THR A 107 7.79 -18.87 18.02
C THR A 107 7.32 -18.40 19.39
N LEU A 108 6.50 -19.22 20.07
CA LEU A 108 6.01 -18.96 21.42
C LEU A 108 7.15 -18.89 22.45
N GLU A 109 8.11 -19.83 22.39
CA GLU A 109 9.35 -19.77 23.19
C GLU A 109 10.11 -18.46 22.98
N SER A 110 10.18 -17.97 21.74
CA SER A 110 10.86 -16.70 21.46
C SER A 110 10.10 -15.46 21.96
N LEU A 111 8.79 -15.57 22.16
CA LEU A 111 7.92 -14.48 22.65
C LEU A 111 7.81 -14.45 24.18
N GLU A 112 8.10 -15.57 24.86
CA GLU A 112 8.18 -15.63 26.33
C GLU A 112 9.32 -14.78 26.88
N VAL A 113 10.38 -14.57 26.09
CA VAL A 113 11.51 -13.71 26.47
C VAL A 113 11.12 -12.24 26.23
N ILE A 114 11.08 -11.47 27.31
CA ILE A 114 10.81 -10.03 27.25
C ILE A 114 11.90 -9.35 26.41
N PRO A 115 11.55 -8.65 25.31
CA PRO A 115 12.54 -7.96 24.49
C PRO A 115 13.15 -6.78 25.24
N GLN A 116 14.32 -6.32 24.79
CA GLN A 116 14.93 -5.10 25.30
C GLN A 116 14.08 -3.88 24.87
N HIS A 117 13.14 -3.51 25.74
CA HIS A 117 12.14 -2.49 25.49
C HIS A 117 12.58 -1.07 25.89
N VAL A 118 13.67 -0.93 26.66
CA VAL A 118 14.26 0.36 27.06
C VAL A 118 15.65 0.57 26.45
N GLY A 119 15.95 1.79 26.00
CA GLY A 119 17.24 2.26 25.49
C GLY A 119 17.13 3.17 24.25
N PRO A 120 18.26 3.67 23.69
CA PRO A 120 18.25 4.47 22.47
C PRO A 120 17.79 3.63 21.25
N ILE A 121 16.92 4.18 20.42
CA ILE A 121 16.44 3.49 19.20
C ILE A 121 17.51 3.61 18.11
N THR A 122 18.16 2.49 17.83
CA THR A 122 19.01 2.28 16.65
C THR A 122 18.21 1.57 15.56
N MET A 123 18.72 1.59 14.32
CA MET A 123 18.11 0.86 13.20
C MET A 123 17.97 -0.65 13.47
N ASP A 124 18.96 -1.26 14.14
CA ASP A 124 18.91 -2.68 14.52
C ASP A 124 17.79 -2.96 15.53
N ARG A 125 17.61 -2.08 16.52
CA ARG A 125 16.51 -2.21 17.49
C ARG A 125 15.16 -1.99 16.82
N TYR A 126 15.05 -1.03 15.90
CA TYR A 126 13.83 -0.83 15.13
C TYR A 126 13.45 -2.09 14.31
N ASN A 127 14.44 -2.73 13.66
CA ASN A 127 14.22 -3.98 12.96
C ASN A 127 13.86 -5.13 13.91
N ALA A 128 14.46 -5.20 15.10
CA ALA A 128 14.10 -6.18 16.12
C ALA A 128 12.65 -5.99 16.61
N ILE A 129 12.19 -4.75 16.83
CA ILE A 129 10.80 -4.44 17.17
C ILE A 129 9.87 -4.89 16.03
N ARG A 130 10.20 -4.58 14.77
CA ARG A 130 9.41 -5.03 13.61
C ARG A 130 9.27 -6.55 13.56
N LEU A 131 10.37 -7.28 13.74
CA LEU A 131 10.37 -8.75 13.76
C LEU A 131 9.58 -9.32 14.94
N TYR A 132 9.67 -8.67 16.12
CA TYR A 132 8.86 -9.01 17.28
C TYR A 132 7.36 -8.84 16.99
N LEU A 133 6.95 -7.70 16.40
CA LEU A 133 5.55 -7.41 16.10
C LEU A 133 4.94 -8.40 15.11
N ILE A 134 5.70 -8.82 14.08
CA ILE A 134 5.25 -9.87 13.15
C ILE A 134 4.88 -11.14 13.93
N LYS A 135 5.80 -11.63 14.78
CA LYS A 135 5.57 -12.83 15.58
C LYS A 135 4.43 -12.67 16.59
N ALA A 136 4.39 -11.53 17.28
CA ALA A 136 3.40 -11.24 18.32
C ALA A 136 1.99 -11.17 17.74
N CYS A 137 1.82 -10.51 16.59
CA CYS A 137 0.52 -10.40 15.93
C CYS A 137 0.09 -11.69 15.20
N ASP A 138 1.04 -12.54 14.79
CA ASP A 138 0.78 -13.89 14.27
C ASP A 138 0.43 -14.91 15.37
N THR A 139 0.59 -14.55 16.64
CA THR A 139 0.32 -15.46 17.77
C THR A 139 -1.01 -15.09 18.45
N PRO A 140 -2.07 -15.90 18.34
CA PRO A 140 -3.39 -15.61 18.94
C PRO A 140 -3.40 -15.65 20.48
N LEU A 141 -2.31 -16.11 21.10
CA LEU A 141 -2.15 -16.07 22.56
C LEU A 141 -1.58 -14.74 23.06
N HIS A 142 -1.00 -13.95 22.17
CA HIS A 142 -0.46 -12.65 22.49
C HIS A 142 -1.59 -11.60 22.46
N PRO A 143 -1.65 -10.62 23.39
CA PRO A 143 -2.70 -9.59 23.40
C PRO A 143 -2.85 -8.84 22.06
N LEU A 144 -1.73 -8.51 21.41
CA LEU A 144 -1.74 -7.91 20.06
C LEU A 144 -2.29 -8.85 18.97
N GLY A 145 -2.05 -10.16 19.09
CA GLY A 145 -2.59 -11.15 18.16
C GLY A 145 -4.10 -11.30 18.31
N GLN A 146 -4.60 -11.37 19.54
CA GLN A 146 -6.04 -11.42 19.83
C GLN A 146 -6.77 -10.16 19.35
N LEU A 147 -6.18 -8.99 19.62
CA LEU A 147 -6.66 -7.71 19.12
C LEU A 147 -6.77 -7.76 17.59
N LEU A 148 -5.69 -8.18 16.90
CA LEU A 148 -5.66 -8.23 15.44
C LEU A 148 -6.68 -9.23 14.86
N GLU A 149 -6.82 -10.42 15.44
CA GLU A 149 -7.82 -11.40 15.00
C GLU A 149 -9.25 -10.86 15.14
N THR A 150 -9.55 -10.22 16.26
CA THR A 150 -10.88 -9.63 16.51
C THR A 150 -11.16 -8.49 15.55
N LEU A 151 -10.21 -7.59 15.33
CA LEU A 151 -10.33 -6.48 14.36
C LEU A 151 -10.51 -6.99 12.93
N VAL A 152 -9.77 -8.02 12.53
CA VAL A 152 -9.92 -8.66 11.21
C VAL A 152 -11.31 -9.31 11.08
N ALA A 153 -11.80 -9.96 12.12
CA ALA A 153 -13.12 -10.59 12.12
C ALA A 153 -14.24 -9.55 11.94
N VAL A 154 -14.25 -8.49 12.75
CA VAL A 154 -15.29 -7.43 12.64
C VAL A 154 -15.20 -6.68 11.31
N TYR A 155 -13.99 -6.46 10.79
CA TYR A 155 -13.79 -5.83 9.48
C TYR A 155 -14.35 -6.72 8.36
N ARG A 156 -14.08 -8.03 8.39
CA ARG A 156 -14.65 -8.98 7.42
C ARG A 156 -16.17 -9.04 7.50
N MET A 157 -16.74 -9.07 8.70
CA MET A 157 -18.19 -9.06 8.90
C MET A 157 -18.85 -7.78 8.36
N THR A 158 -18.13 -6.66 8.36
CA THR A 158 -18.63 -5.37 7.88
C THR A 158 -18.53 -5.23 6.36
N TYR A 159 -17.43 -5.68 5.75
CA TYR A 159 -17.08 -5.34 4.37
C TYR A 159 -17.10 -6.51 3.37
N VAL A 160 -17.34 -7.76 3.81
CA VAL A 160 -17.40 -8.95 2.94
C VAL A 160 -18.85 -9.34 2.64
N GLY A 161 -19.06 -9.97 1.48
CA GLY A 161 -20.34 -10.59 1.11
C GLY A 161 -21.39 -9.56 0.76
N VAL A 162 -22.62 -9.74 1.26
CA VAL A 162 -23.76 -8.84 0.98
C VAL A 162 -23.52 -7.42 1.48
N GLY A 163 -22.58 -7.23 2.43
CA GLY A 163 -22.18 -5.92 2.94
C GLY A 163 -21.21 -5.16 2.03
N ALA A 164 -20.58 -5.80 1.04
CA ALA A 164 -19.59 -5.16 0.18
C ALA A 164 -20.25 -4.14 -0.77
N ASN A 165 -19.90 -2.86 -0.62
CA ASN A 165 -20.41 -1.78 -1.47
C ASN A 165 -19.35 -0.70 -1.67
N ARG A 166 -19.13 -0.25 -2.92
CA ARG A 166 -18.17 0.82 -3.25
C ARG A 166 -18.26 2.05 -2.36
N ARG A 167 -19.48 2.38 -1.91
CA ARG A 167 -19.77 3.53 -1.03
C ARG A 167 -19.11 3.45 0.36
N LEU A 168 -18.72 2.25 0.77
CA LEU A 168 -18.08 2.00 2.05
C LEU A 168 -16.55 2.08 1.98
N LEU A 169 -15.97 2.24 0.79
CA LEU A 169 -14.51 2.28 0.60
C LEU A 169 -13.83 3.31 1.52
N HIS A 170 -14.33 4.55 1.52
CA HIS A 170 -13.77 5.61 2.37
C HIS A 170 -13.86 5.25 3.87
N GLN A 171 -14.95 4.62 4.30
CA GLN A 171 -15.11 4.20 5.70
C GLN A 171 -14.15 3.08 6.07
N ALA A 172 -13.97 2.10 5.17
CA ALA A 172 -13.02 1.00 5.31
C ALA A 172 -11.58 1.50 5.43
N VAL A 173 -11.15 2.42 4.56
CA VAL A 173 -9.82 3.05 4.61
C VAL A 173 -9.65 3.84 5.91
N SER A 174 -10.63 4.64 6.30
CA SER A 174 -10.58 5.41 7.55
C SER A 174 -10.48 4.51 8.78
N GLU A 175 -11.14 3.35 8.77
CA GLU A 175 -11.09 2.35 9.83
C GLU A 175 -9.71 1.69 9.94
N ILE A 176 -9.07 1.37 8.81
CA ILE A 176 -7.68 0.88 8.81
C ILE A 176 -6.73 1.94 9.38
N LYS A 177 -6.86 3.22 8.98
CA LYS A 177 -6.05 4.31 9.54
C LYS A 177 -6.24 4.44 11.06
N SER A 178 -7.47 4.31 11.55
CA SER A 178 -7.78 4.27 12.99
C SER A 178 -7.11 3.08 13.68
N TYR A 179 -7.13 1.89 13.07
CA TYR A 179 -6.43 0.71 13.60
C TYR A 179 -4.93 0.94 13.71
N LEU A 180 -4.29 1.47 12.67
CA LEU A 180 -2.86 1.78 12.67
C LEU A 180 -2.51 2.70 13.83
N ASN A 181 -3.22 3.82 13.98
CA ASN A 181 -2.96 4.79 15.05
C ASN A 181 -3.12 4.17 16.44
N ARG A 182 -4.21 3.45 16.68
CA ARG A 182 -4.53 2.90 18.01
C ARG A 182 -3.64 1.72 18.39
N ILE A 183 -3.29 0.85 17.43
CA ILE A 183 -2.31 -0.21 17.64
C ILE A 183 -0.93 0.41 17.88
N PHE A 184 -0.57 1.47 17.14
CA PHE A 184 0.70 2.17 17.34
C PHE A 184 0.82 2.76 18.74
N LEU A 185 -0.25 3.29 19.32
CA LEU A 185 -0.26 3.73 20.73
C LEU A 185 0.07 2.58 21.70
N ILE A 186 -0.47 1.38 21.46
CA ILE A 186 -0.15 0.18 22.27
C ILE A 186 1.33 -0.20 22.07
N VAL A 187 1.82 -0.19 20.83
CA VAL A 187 3.23 -0.50 20.54
C VAL A 187 4.18 0.49 21.19
N ARG A 188 3.89 1.79 21.13
CA ARG A 188 4.67 2.84 21.83
C ARG A 188 4.64 2.67 23.34
N PHE A 189 3.51 2.21 23.90
CA PHE A 189 3.44 1.90 25.32
C PHE A 189 4.34 0.71 25.69
N LEU A 190 4.38 -0.34 24.88
CA LEU A 190 5.27 -1.50 25.08
C LEU A 190 6.75 -1.17 24.83
N PHE A 191 7.03 -0.22 23.93
CA PHE A 191 8.37 0.25 23.56
C PHE A 191 8.46 1.78 23.73
N PRO A 192 8.67 2.29 24.96
CA PRO A 192 8.56 3.72 25.28
C PRO A 192 9.52 4.63 24.51
N ASP A 193 10.70 4.12 24.15
CA ASP A 193 11.69 4.88 23.35
C ASP A 193 11.32 4.98 21.86
N LEU A 194 10.22 4.33 21.47
CA LEU A 194 9.48 4.50 20.22
C LEU A 194 9.41 5.98 19.78
N PRO A 195 10.04 6.52 18.70
CA PRO A 195 9.77 7.89 18.27
C PRO A 195 8.32 8.07 17.82
N GLU A 196 7.76 9.27 18.02
CA GLU A 196 6.40 9.61 17.58
C GLU A 196 6.25 9.49 16.07
N GLU A 197 5.01 9.51 15.57
CA GLU A 197 4.76 9.52 14.13
C GLU A 197 5.56 10.66 13.48
N GLY A 198 6.42 10.35 12.51
CA GLY A 198 7.32 11.33 11.89
C GLY A 198 8.67 11.54 12.59
N GLY A 199 8.95 10.82 13.69
CA GLY A 199 10.24 10.89 14.39
C GLY A 199 11.40 10.32 13.57
N LEU A 200 12.61 10.85 13.75
CA LEU A 200 13.80 10.44 13.00
C LEU A 200 14.64 9.43 13.78
N ILE A 201 15.01 8.31 13.13
CA ILE A 201 16.03 7.39 13.61
C ILE A 201 17.33 7.70 12.85
N PRO A 202 18.43 8.03 13.56
CA PRO A 202 19.74 8.18 12.94
C PRO A 202 20.16 6.87 12.26
N GLU A 203 20.48 6.91 10.97
CA GLU A 203 21.13 5.76 10.33
C GLU A 203 22.58 5.65 10.81
N PRO A 204 23.09 4.43 11.07
CA PRO A 204 24.50 4.26 11.36
C PRO A 204 25.30 4.63 10.12
N THR A 205 26.16 5.65 10.23
CA THR A 205 27.18 5.92 9.22
C THR A 205 28.09 4.70 9.17
N THR A 206 28.17 4.02 8.03
CA THR A 206 29.34 3.20 7.74
C THR A 206 30.51 4.14 7.61
N ASP A 207 31.19 4.40 8.73
CA ASP A 207 32.45 5.14 8.80
C ASP A 207 33.56 4.32 8.11
N LEU A 208 33.60 4.38 6.78
CA LEU A 208 34.73 3.94 5.99
C LEU A 208 35.09 5.03 4.98
N GLN A 209 35.66 6.12 5.51
CA GLN A 209 36.74 6.95 4.96
C GLN A 209 36.61 8.36 5.51
N GLU A 210 37.50 8.73 6.44
CA GLU A 210 38.35 9.92 6.34
C GLU A 210 39.16 10.07 7.64
N LYS A 211 40.22 9.26 7.72
CA LYS A 211 41.46 9.76 8.33
C LYS A 211 42.09 10.68 7.30
N ASN A 212 42.08 12.00 7.53
CA ASN A 212 43.27 12.86 7.56
C ASN A 212 42.98 14.35 7.28
N GLU A 213 43.57 15.18 8.13
CA GLU A 213 43.94 16.60 7.99
C GLU A 213 42.86 17.72 8.11
N PRO A 214 43.06 18.70 9.02
CA PRO A 214 42.30 19.93 9.06
C PRO A 214 42.93 20.97 8.12
N ASN A 215 42.10 21.68 7.35
CA ASN A 215 42.26 23.07 6.83
C ASN A 215 41.86 23.19 5.36
N SER A 216 40.62 23.61 5.10
CA SER A 216 40.30 24.65 4.10
C SER A 216 38.84 25.08 4.25
N THR A 217 38.64 26.37 4.44
CA THR A 217 37.38 27.10 4.31
C THR A 217 36.80 26.92 2.91
N ASP A 218 35.70 26.18 2.80
CA ASP A 218 34.56 26.44 1.90
C ASP A 218 33.53 25.30 2.09
N ALA A 219 32.60 25.48 3.02
CA ALA A 219 31.54 24.50 3.28
C ALA A 219 30.43 24.63 2.23
N LEU A 220 30.47 23.73 1.25
CA LEU A 220 29.32 23.36 0.40
C LEU A 220 28.16 22.86 1.30
N PRO A 221 26.88 23.11 0.97
CA PRO A 221 25.78 22.65 1.83
C PRO A 221 25.82 21.13 1.96
N GLU A 222 25.98 20.63 3.18
CA GLU A 222 25.86 19.21 3.51
C GLU A 222 24.52 18.69 2.98
N SER A 223 24.55 17.65 2.14
CA SER A 223 23.36 16.88 1.78
C SER A 223 22.73 16.33 3.06
N PRO A 224 21.39 16.34 3.20
CA PRO A 224 20.75 15.86 4.41
C PRO A 224 21.09 14.38 4.62
N LYS A 225 21.70 14.08 5.78
CA LYS A 225 22.03 12.72 6.22
C LYS A 225 20.78 11.85 6.12
N PRO A 226 20.84 10.62 5.57
CA PRO A 226 19.69 9.76 5.48
C PRO A 226 19.27 9.38 6.91
N ALA A 227 18.13 9.91 7.34
CA ALA A 227 17.52 9.58 8.62
C ALA A 227 16.19 8.90 8.31
N ARG A 228 15.97 7.71 8.88
CA ARG A 228 14.73 6.98 8.64
C ARG A 228 13.62 7.58 9.48
N VAL A 229 12.53 7.99 8.82
CA VAL A 229 11.32 8.46 9.49
C VAL A 229 10.54 7.26 10.03
N VAL A 230 10.15 7.31 11.30
CA VAL A 230 9.27 6.35 11.95
C VAL A 230 7.83 6.63 11.54
N SER A 231 7.15 5.56 11.13
CA SER A 231 5.78 5.62 10.65
C SER A 231 5.01 4.40 11.12
N SER A 232 3.85 4.64 11.73
CA SER A 232 2.89 3.60 12.11
C SER A 232 2.53 2.72 10.91
N SER A 233 2.36 3.33 9.74
CA SER A 233 2.08 2.66 8.48
C SER A 233 3.21 1.69 8.10
N ALA A 234 4.47 2.15 8.14
CA ALA A 234 5.61 1.32 7.79
C ALA A 234 5.82 0.13 8.75
N LEU A 235 5.47 0.31 10.04
CA LEU A 235 5.66 -0.71 11.07
C LEU A 235 4.51 -1.74 11.08
N LEU A 236 3.26 -1.28 10.92
CA LEU A 236 2.06 -2.08 11.16
C LEU A 236 1.35 -2.57 9.90
N LEU A 237 1.42 -1.87 8.75
CA LEU A 237 0.80 -2.35 7.51
C LEU A 237 1.31 -3.73 7.06
N PRO A 238 2.61 -4.08 7.17
CA PRO A 238 3.09 -5.41 6.79
C PRO A 238 2.41 -6.55 7.58
N VAL A 239 1.91 -6.27 8.77
CA VAL A 239 1.26 -7.23 9.66
C VAL A 239 -0.26 -7.21 9.52
N LEU A 240 -0.83 -6.00 9.44
CA LEU A 240 -2.28 -5.77 9.41
C LEU A 240 -2.88 -5.99 8.01
N LEU A 241 -2.26 -5.41 6.99
CA LEU A 241 -2.86 -5.29 5.67
C LEU A 241 -3.05 -6.63 4.96
N PRO A 242 -2.14 -7.61 4.99
CA PRO A 242 -2.37 -8.91 4.33
C PRO A 242 -3.67 -9.60 4.76
N ARG A 243 -4.09 -9.42 6.02
CA ARG A 243 -5.32 -10.02 6.58
C ARG A 243 -6.59 -9.27 6.16
N LEU A 244 -6.47 -7.96 5.93
CA LEU A 244 -7.55 -7.03 5.54
C LEU A 244 -7.61 -6.78 4.03
N TYR A 245 -6.59 -7.20 3.28
CA TYR A 245 -6.46 -6.91 1.85
C TYR A 245 -7.62 -7.46 1.02
N PRO A 246 -8.06 -8.72 1.17
CA PRO A 246 -9.16 -9.23 0.34
C PRO A 246 -10.47 -8.41 0.44
N PRO A 247 -11.01 -8.10 1.64
CA PRO A 247 -12.18 -7.21 1.74
C PRO A 247 -11.92 -5.80 1.23
N LEU A 248 -10.77 -5.21 1.58
CA LEU A 248 -10.43 -3.85 1.15
C LEU A 248 -10.33 -3.75 -0.38
N PHE A 249 -9.60 -4.67 -1.01
CA PHE A 249 -9.39 -4.69 -2.45
C PHE A 249 -10.68 -4.95 -3.22
N THR A 250 -11.60 -5.74 -2.66
CA THR A 250 -12.96 -5.87 -3.21
C THR A 250 -13.68 -4.53 -3.28
N LEU A 251 -13.56 -3.68 -2.25
CA LEU A 251 -14.16 -2.34 -2.26
C LEU A 251 -13.51 -1.41 -3.29
N TYR A 252 -12.18 -1.46 -3.46
CA TYR A 252 -11.48 -0.71 -4.51
C TYR A 252 -11.92 -1.17 -5.91
N ALA A 253 -12.00 -2.47 -6.15
CA ALA A 253 -12.45 -3.04 -7.41
C ALA A 253 -13.90 -2.62 -7.75
N LEU A 254 -14.79 -2.54 -6.75
CA LEU A 254 -16.15 -2.04 -6.93
C LEU A 254 -16.23 -0.53 -7.18
N ASP A 255 -15.29 0.26 -6.62
CA ASP A 255 -15.22 1.70 -6.87
C ASP A 255 -14.72 2.00 -8.28
N LYS A 256 -13.66 1.31 -8.71
CA LYS A 256 -12.97 1.52 -10.00
C LYS A 256 -13.45 0.64 -11.15
N GLU A 257 -14.51 -0.13 -10.96
CA GLU A 257 -15.02 -1.11 -11.95
C GLU A 257 -15.15 -0.51 -13.36
N ARG A 258 -15.75 0.67 -13.49
CA ARG A 258 -16.00 1.30 -14.80
C ARG A 258 -14.72 1.81 -15.44
N GLU A 259 -13.87 2.45 -14.65
CA GLU A 259 -12.60 3.01 -15.06
C GLU A 259 -11.61 1.90 -15.48
N ASP A 260 -11.57 0.80 -14.72
CA ASP A 260 -10.75 -0.38 -15.00
C ASP A 260 -11.26 -1.17 -16.22
N ASP A 261 -12.57 -1.20 -16.49
CA ASP A 261 -13.12 -1.79 -17.72
C ASP A 261 -12.66 -1.04 -18.98
N VAL A 262 -12.77 0.30 -18.99
CA VAL A 262 -12.29 1.13 -20.12
C VAL A 262 -10.79 0.97 -20.34
N TYR A 263 -10.03 0.99 -19.24
CA TYR A 263 -8.60 0.72 -19.27
C TYR A 263 -8.30 -0.66 -19.88
N TRP A 264 -9.00 -1.70 -19.43
CA TRP A 264 -8.77 -3.08 -19.85
C TRP A 264 -9.07 -3.30 -21.34
N GLU A 265 -10.14 -2.70 -21.86
CA GLU A 265 -10.44 -2.72 -23.29
C GLU A 265 -9.30 -2.10 -24.12
N CYS A 266 -8.75 -0.98 -23.67
CA CYS A 266 -7.63 -0.32 -24.33
C CYS A 266 -6.36 -1.20 -24.30
N VAL A 267 -6.03 -1.76 -23.13
CA VAL A 267 -4.90 -2.70 -22.96
C VAL A 267 -5.03 -3.87 -23.93
N LEU A 268 -6.19 -4.53 -24.00
CA LEU A 268 -6.41 -5.66 -24.90
C LEU A 268 -6.27 -5.28 -26.37
N ARG A 269 -6.74 -4.09 -26.76
CA ARG A 269 -6.63 -3.57 -28.12
C ARG A 269 -5.17 -3.32 -28.50
N LEU A 270 -4.42 -2.57 -27.70
CA LEU A 270 -3.03 -2.21 -28.00
C LEU A 270 -2.09 -3.42 -27.92
N ASN A 271 -2.38 -4.41 -27.07
CA ASN A 271 -1.63 -5.66 -27.00
C ASN A 271 -1.82 -6.61 -28.21
N LYS A 272 -2.69 -6.27 -29.18
CA LYS A 272 -2.74 -6.98 -30.47
C LYS A 272 -1.55 -6.63 -31.37
N GLN A 273 -0.92 -5.48 -31.14
CA GLN A 273 0.20 -5.00 -31.96
C GLN A 273 1.52 -5.68 -31.56
N PRO A 274 2.41 -5.98 -32.52
CA PRO A 274 3.76 -6.47 -32.24
C PRO A 274 4.59 -5.40 -31.51
N ASP A 275 5.67 -5.81 -30.84
CA ASP A 275 6.47 -4.93 -29.96
C ASP A 275 6.92 -3.65 -30.68
N LEU A 276 7.52 -3.80 -31.87
CA LEU A 276 8.01 -2.68 -32.68
C LEU A 276 6.92 -1.68 -33.07
N ALA A 277 5.74 -2.16 -33.46
CA ALA A 277 4.62 -1.29 -33.83
C ALA A 277 4.07 -0.54 -32.62
N LEU A 278 4.01 -1.20 -31.45
CA LEU A 278 3.56 -0.56 -30.22
C LEU A 278 4.57 0.48 -29.72
N LEU A 279 5.87 0.16 -29.73
CA LEU A 279 6.93 1.11 -29.37
C LEU A 279 6.89 2.37 -30.25
N ALA A 280 6.72 2.19 -31.56
CA ALA A 280 6.58 3.30 -32.50
C ALA A 280 5.33 4.13 -32.25
N PHE A 281 4.18 3.49 -32.00
CA PHE A 281 2.91 4.14 -31.72
C PHE A 281 2.97 5.01 -30.45
N LEU A 282 3.61 4.49 -29.39
CA LEU A 282 3.77 5.20 -28.11
C LEU A 282 4.82 6.32 -28.16
N GLY A 283 5.56 6.46 -29.27
CA GLY A 283 6.57 7.50 -29.43
C GLY A 283 7.92 7.18 -28.78
N VAL A 284 8.21 5.89 -28.51
CA VAL A 284 9.52 5.49 -27.97
C VAL A 284 10.60 5.75 -29.01
N GLN A 285 11.62 6.52 -28.65
CA GLN A 285 12.74 6.82 -29.56
C GLN A 285 13.45 5.54 -29.99
N GLN A 286 13.81 5.45 -31.28
CA GLN A 286 14.41 4.26 -31.88
C GLN A 286 15.71 3.81 -31.20
N LYS A 287 16.43 4.74 -30.56
CA LYS A 287 17.65 4.45 -29.78
C LYS A 287 17.41 3.51 -28.59
N PHE A 288 16.17 3.38 -28.14
CA PHE A 288 15.76 2.56 -27.00
C PHE A 288 15.08 1.24 -27.40
N TRP A 289 15.06 0.87 -28.67
CA TRP A 289 14.39 -0.35 -29.13
C TRP A 289 15.26 -1.58 -28.83
N PRO A 290 14.84 -2.54 -27.98
CA PRO A 290 15.70 -3.66 -27.52
C PRO A 290 16.10 -4.68 -28.59
N VAL A 291 15.50 -4.58 -29.79
CA VAL A 291 15.80 -5.48 -30.89
C VAL A 291 16.91 -4.84 -31.71
N SER A 292 18.04 -5.55 -31.83
CA SER A 292 19.12 -5.25 -32.77
C SER A 292 18.56 -4.88 -34.15
N ILE A 293 18.39 -3.59 -34.41
CA ILE A 293 18.32 -3.10 -35.79
C ILE A 293 19.72 -3.35 -36.32
N PRO A 294 19.94 -4.22 -37.33
CA PRO A 294 21.23 -4.22 -38.00
C PRO A 294 21.35 -2.83 -38.62
N ALA A 295 22.16 -1.97 -38.01
CA ALA A 295 22.53 -0.66 -38.51
C ALA A 295 23.50 -0.79 -39.72
N SER A 296 23.21 -1.73 -40.62
CA SER A 296 23.87 -1.88 -41.90
C SER A 296 22.79 -1.87 -42.97
N LEU A 297 22.83 -0.85 -43.83
CA LEU A 297 22.12 -0.81 -45.11
C LEU A 297 22.18 -2.21 -45.77
N PRO A 298 21.06 -2.74 -46.30
CA PRO A 298 21.11 -4.01 -46.99
C PRO A 298 22.03 -3.84 -48.21
N ALA A 299 23.05 -4.69 -48.30
CA ALA A 299 23.65 -4.96 -49.59
C ALA A 299 22.55 -5.52 -50.52
N PRO A 300 22.50 -5.14 -51.80
CA PRO A 300 21.41 -5.52 -52.69
C PRO A 300 21.43 -7.05 -52.91
N GLY A 301 20.56 -7.78 -52.19
CA GLY A 301 20.39 -9.22 -52.39
C GLY A 301 20.00 -10.05 -51.17
N GLU A 302 20.12 -9.54 -49.94
CA GLU A 302 19.73 -10.32 -48.76
C GLU A 302 18.26 -10.12 -48.40
N LYS A 303 17.49 -11.21 -48.44
CA LYS A 303 16.11 -11.25 -48.00
C LYS A 303 16.08 -10.88 -46.52
N GLN A 304 15.51 -9.73 -46.22
CA GLN A 304 15.29 -9.26 -44.87
C GLN A 304 14.54 -10.33 -44.07
N LEU A 305 15.22 -10.99 -43.14
CA LEU A 305 14.56 -11.74 -42.08
C LEU A 305 14.00 -10.68 -41.14
N VAL A 306 12.87 -10.11 -41.54
CA VAL A 306 12.12 -9.15 -40.73
C VAL A 306 11.70 -9.90 -39.46
N ILE A 307 12.41 -9.69 -38.34
CA ILE A 307 11.97 -10.11 -37.00
C ILE A 307 10.84 -9.17 -36.56
N SER A 308 9.79 -9.06 -37.39
CA SER A 308 8.57 -8.25 -37.18
C SER A 308 7.56 -8.93 -36.25
N SER A 309 7.90 -10.13 -35.78
CA SER A 309 6.99 -11.06 -35.10
C SER A 309 7.29 -11.21 -33.60
N THR A 310 8.31 -10.55 -33.05
CA THR A 310 8.55 -10.63 -31.61
C THR A 310 7.43 -9.90 -30.87
N LYS A 311 6.74 -10.67 -30.05
CA LYS A 311 5.71 -10.19 -29.13
C LYS A 311 6.19 -10.55 -27.72
N ASP A 312 6.04 -9.61 -26.80
CA ASP A 312 6.35 -9.79 -25.38
C ASP A 312 7.85 -10.08 -25.12
N ALA A 313 8.75 -9.58 -25.98
CA ALA A 313 10.19 -9.78 -25.86
C ALA A 313 10.94 -8.53 -25.35
N CYS A 314 10.47 -7.33 -25.72
CA CYS A 314 11.09 -6.07 -25.28
C CYS A 314 10.73 -5.79 -23.81
N PHE A 315 11.72 -5.45 -22.98
CA PHE A 315 11.51 -5.10 -21.57
C PHE A 315 10.88 -6.20 -20.72
N ALA A 316 11.13 -7.47 -21.05
CA ALA A 316 10.47 -8.62 -20.39
C ALA A 316 10.70 -8.64 -18.86
N SER A 317 11.93 -8.34 -18.41
CA SER A 317 12.27 -8.30 -16.97
C SER A 317 11.49 -7.22 -16.22
N ALA A 318 11.40 -6.03 -16.80
CA ALA A 318 10.62 -4.92 -16.23
C ALA A 318 9.12 -5.24 -16.22
N VAL A 319 8.60 -5.89 -17.26
CA VAL A 319 7.21 -6.33 -17.36
C VAL A 319 6.87 -7.34 -16.26
N GLU A 320 7.70 -8.37 -16.07
CA GLU A 320 7.52 -9.39 -15.04
C GLU A 320 7.62 -8.80 -13.62
N THR A 321 8.54 -7.85 -13.43
CA THR A 321 8.68 -7.12 -12.16
C THR A 321 7.42 -6.33 -11.84
N LEU A 322 6.91 -5.55 -12.79
CA LEU A 322 5.71 -4.74 -12.60
C LEU A 322 4.47 -5.60 -12.31
N GLN A 323 4.38 -6.80 -12.89
CA GLN A 323 3.29 -7.74 -12.59
C GLN A 323 3.22 -8.16 -11.11
N GLN A 324 4.34 -8.09 -10.38
CA GLN A 324 4.36 -8.36 -8.93
C GLN A 324 3.61 -7.31 -8.11
N ILE A 325 3.19 -6.18 -8.70
CA ILE A 325 2.36 -5.21 -7.99
C ILE A 325 1.03 -5.83 -7.51
N SER A 326 0.51 -6.83 -8.24
CA SER A 326 -0.74 -7.52 -7.89
C SER A 326 -0.56 -8.61 -6.81
N THR A 327 0.68 -9.03 -6.54
CA THR A 327 1.01 -10.07 -5.55
C THR A 327 1.57 -9.50 -4.25
N THR A 328 1.87 -8.21 -4.23
CA THR A 328 2.30 -7.47 -3.05
C THR A 328 1.11 -6.84 -2.33
N PHE A 329 1.23 -6.65 -1.01
CA PHE A 329 0.12 -6.16 -0.18
C PHE A 329 0.32 -4.69 0.23
N THR A 330 1.51 -4.34 0.72
CA THR A 330 1.73 -3.00 1.31
C THR A 330 2.01 -1.94 0.26
N PRO A 331 1.60 -0.67 0.49
CA PRO A 331 1.97 0.44 -0.38
C PRO A 331 3.49 0.56 -0.55
N SER A 332 4.27 0.36 0.52
CA SER A 332 5.73 0.38 0.45
C SER A 332 6.30 -0.70 -0.46
N ASP A 333 5.82 -1.95 -0.36
CA ASP A 333 6.27 -3.04 -1.23
C ASP A 333 5.86 -2.78 -2.69
N LYS A 334 4.65 -2.24 -2.91
CA LYS A 334 4.18 -1.86 -4.27
C LYS A 334 5.03 -0.74 -4.86
N LEU A 335 5.38 0.26 -4.07
CA LEU A 335 6.29 1.35 -4.48
C LEU A 335 7.69 0.82 -4.79
N GLN A 336 8.18 -0.16 -4.03
CA GLN A 336 9.45 -0.83 -4.31
C GLN A 336 9.39 -1.62 -5.63
N VAL A 337 8.29 -2.31 -5.93
CA VAL A 337 8.09 -2.97 -7.24
C VAL A 337 8.15 -1.95 -8.38
N ILE A 338 7.56 -0.77 -8.20
CA ILE A 338 7.62 0.30 -9.19
C ILE A 338 9.07 0.77 -9.37
N GLN A 339 9.80 1.04 -8.28
CA GLN A 339 11.20 1.43 -8.32
C GLN A 339 12.06 0.39 -9.07
N LEU A 340 11.94 -0.89 -8.70
CA LEU A 340 12.65 -1.98 -9.36
C LEU A 340 12.32 -2.05 -10.86
N THR A 341 11.07 -1.75 -11.24
CA THR A 341 10.68 -1.69 -12.66
C THR A 341 11.44 -0.59 -13.40
N PHE A 342 11.62 0.60 -12.80
CA PHE A 342 12.43 1.67 -13.39
C PHE A 342 13.91 1.30 -13.49
N GLU A 343 14.44 0.61 -12.48
CA GLU A 343 15.82 0.11 -12.47
C GLU A 343 16.04 -0.92 -13.59
N GLU A 344 15.14 -1.89 -13.75
CA GLU A 344 15.18 -2.90 -14.82
C GLU A 344 15.13 -2.27 -16.22
N ILE A 345 14.25 -1.28 -16.44
CA ILE A 345 14.21 -0.52 -17.69
C ILE A 345 15.55 0.17 -17.95
N THR A 346 16.12 0.81 -16.93
CA THR A 346 17.37 1.54 -17.04
C THR A 346 18.53 0.60 -17.35
N GLN A 347 18.61 -0.55 -16.67
CA GLN A 347 19.63 -1.56 -16.90
C GLN A 347 19.56 -2.13 -18.34
N GLU A 348 18.37 -2.44 -18.84
CA GLU A 348 18.19 -2.96 -20.20
C GLU A 348 18.61 -1.94 -21.26
N VAL A 349 18.26 -0.66 -21.06
CA VAL A 349 18.67 0.42 -21.98
C VAL A 349 20.16 0.72 -21.89
N GLN A 350 20.75 0.69 -20.71
CA GLN A 350 22.19 0.89 -20.53
C GLN A 350 23.00 -0.23 -21.21
N ALA A 351 22.51 -1.49 -21.14
CA ALA A 351 23.11 -2.62 -21.85
C ALA A 351 23.04 -2.46 -23.38
N LEU A 352 21.95 -1.86 -23.90
CA LEU A 352 21.77 -1.58 -25.33
C LEU A 352 22.67 -0.42 -25.82
N LEU A 353 22.69 0.70 -25.11
CA LEU A 353 23.41 1.91 -25.50
C LEU A 353 24.92 1.83 -25.22
N LYS A 354 25.34 0.98 -24.27
CA LYS A 354 26.74 0.85 -23.79
C LYS A 354 27.37 2.18 -23.39
N GLN A 355 26.57 3.14 -22.98
CA GLN A 355 26.95 4.48 -22.55
C GLN A 355 26.08 4.89 -21.37
N ASP A 356 26.65 5.71 -20.49
CA ASP A 356 25.86 6.35 -19.44
C ASP A 356 24.99 7.43 -20.07
N PHE A 357 23.70 7.36 -19.78
CA PHE A 357 22.71 8.30 -20.26
C PHE A 357 21.82 8.73 -19.10
N LEU A 358 21.25 9.92 -19.19
CA LEU A 358 20.30 10.45 -18.22
C LEU A 358 18.90 10.39 -18.83
N TRP A 359 17.94 9.91 -18.06
CA TRP A 359 16.54 9.93 -18.46
C TRP A 359 16.00 11.36 -18.51
N SER A 360 15.36 11.70 -19.63
CA SER A 360 14.37 12.78 -19.68
C SER A 360 12.98 12.16 -19.53
N MET A 361 12.01 12.90 -18.98
CA MET A 361 10.64 12.38 -18.86
C MET A 361 10.00 12.10 -20.23
N ASP A 362 10.36 12.86 -21.27
CA ASP A 362 9.91 12.62 -22.65
C ASP A 362 10.44 11.29 -23.21
N ASP A 363 11.61 10.85 -22.76
CA ASP A 363 12.21 9.57 -23.14
C ASP A 363 11.67 8.41 -22.28
N LEU A 364 11.57 8.61 -20.96
CA LEU A 364 11.25 7.58 -19.99
C LEU A 364 9.76 7.23 -20.00
N PHE A 365 8.87 8.22 -20.09
CA PHE A 365 7.43 8.01 -19.99
C PHE A 365 6.89 7.07 -21.07
N PRO A 366 7.22 7.23 -22.37
CA PRO A 366 6.79 6.29 -23.42
C PRO A 366 7.28 4.86 -23.20
N VAL A 367 8.51 4.67 -22.70
CA VAL A 367 9.08 3.35 -22.41
C VAL A 367 8.34 2.71 -21.24
N PHE A 368 8.09 3.46 -20.17
CA PHE A 368 7.35 2.97 -19.03
C PHE A 368 5.88 2.68 -19.37
N LEU A 369 5.25 3.52 -20.20
CA LEU A 369 3.89 3.30 -20.73
C LEU A 369 3.80 1.99 -21.51
N TYR A 370 4.82 1.67 -22.34
CA TYR A 370 4.93 0.39 -23.02
C TYR A 370 4.99 -0.79 -22.02
N VAL A 371 5.81 -0.69 -20.98
CA VAL A 371 5.93 -1.71 -19.93
C VAL A 371 4.61 -1.92 -19.19
N VAL A 372 3.92 -0.84 -18.81
CA VAL A 372 2.58 -0.90 -18.17
C VAL A 372 1.56 -1.61 -19.08
N LEU A 373 1.54 -1.28 -20.38
CA LEU A 373 0.65 -1.94 -21.35
C LEU A 373 0.96 -3.44 -21.48
N ARG A 374 2.23 -3.82 -21.54
CA ARG A 374 2.67 -5.23 -21.64
C ARG A 374 2.47 -6.02 -20.35
N ALA A 375 2.50 -5.36 -19.18
CA ALA A 375 2.24 -6.00 -17.89
C ALA A 375 0.81 -6.53 -17.76
N ARG A 376 -0.16 -5.94 -18.48
CA ARG A 376 -1.57 -6.41 -18.55
C ARG A 376 -2.21 -6.59 -17.16
N ILE A 377 -1.96 -5.66 -16.25
CA ILE A 377 -2.53 -5.68 -14.90
C ILE A 377 -4.01 -5.27 -14.99
N ARG A 378 -4.93 -6.18 -14.67
CA ARG A 378 -6.38 -5.97 -14.87
C ARG A 378 -6.95 -4.82 -14.03
N ASN A 379 -6.69 -4.82 -12.73
CA ASN A 379 -7.29 -3.88 -11.78
C ASN A 379 -6.31 -2.78 -11.38
N LEU A 380 -5.57 -2.22 -12.35
CA LEU A 380 -4.51 -1.26 -12.06
C LEU A 380 -5.03 0.00 -11.36
N GLY A 381 -6.24 0.48 -11.68
CA GLY A 381 -6.83 1.63 -11.00
C GLY A 381 -7.13 1.37 -9.52
N SER A 382 -7.55 0.14 -9.21
CA SER A 382 -7.75 -0.31 -7.83
C SER A 382 -6.42 -0.31 -7.05
N GLU A 383 -5.34 -0.78 -7.66
CA GLU A 383 -3.99 -0.78 -7.08
C GLU A 383 -3.45 0.64 -6.85
N VAL A 384 -3.60 1.52 -7.84
CA VAL A 384 -3.21 2.93 -7.73
C VAL A 384 -3.98 3.63 -6.61
N SER A 385 -5.28 3.39 -6.50
CA SER A 385 -6.10 3.98 -5.45
C SER A 385 -5.70 3.49 -4.06
N LEU A 386 -5.37 2.21 -3.92
CA LEU A 386 -4.89 1.64 -2.66
C LEU A 386 -3.58 2.27 -2.20
N ILE A 387 -2.63 2.46 -3.13
CA ILE A 387 -1.36 3.12 -2.82
C ILE A 387 -1.63 4.58 -2.44
N GLU A 388 -2.47 5.30 -3.18
CA GLU A 388 -2.78 6.71 -2.89
C GLU A 388 -3.42 6.90 -1.49
N ASP A 389 -4.32 6.02 -1.09
CA ASP A 389 -5.05 6.14 0.16
C ASP A 389 -4.24 5.70 1.40
N LEU A 390 -3.29 4.76 1.25
CA LEU A 390 -2.54 4.15 2.37
C LEU A 390 -1.03 4.45 2.37
N MET A 391 -0.49 5.11 1.36
CA MET A 391 0.91 5.54 1.32
C MET A 391 1.20 6.57 2.42
N ASP A 392 2.40 6.50 2.97
CA ASP A 392 2.89 7.46 3.95
C ASP A 392 3.09 8.85 3.29
N PRO A 393 2.55 9.93 3.87
CA PRO A 393 2.76 11.30 3.40
C PRO A 393 4.23 11.70 3.22
N CYS A 394 5.15 11.12 4.02
CA CYS A 394 6.58 11.39 3.93
C CYS A 394 7.19 10.87 2.62
N VAL A 395 6.66 9.76 2.10
CA VAL A 395 7.15 9.10 0.87
C VAL A 395 6.54 9.75 -0.37
N GLN A 396 5.37 10.37 -0.23
CA GLN A 396 4.61 10.98 -1.33
C GLN A 396 5.38 12.09 -2.09
N HIS A 397 6.30 12.80 -1.43
CA HIS A 397 7.05 13.91 -2.01
C HIS A 397 8.48 13.53 -2.44
N GLY A 398 8.88 12.27 -2.23
CA GLY A 398 10.19 11.76 -2.62
C GLY A 398 10.20 11.13 -4.02
N GLU A 399 11.30 10.45 -4.35
CA GLU A 399 11.48 9.72 -5.60
C GLU A 399 10.36 8.71 -5.87
N HIS A 400 9.99 7.93 -4.85
CA HIS A 400 8.88 6.97 -4.92
C HIS A 400 7.54 7.66 -5.29
N GLY A 401 7.32 8.89 -4.81
CA GLY A 401 6.14 9.68 -5.16
C GLY A 401 6.12 10.10 -6.63
N ILE A 402 7.28 10.46 -7.19
CA ILE A 402 7.43 10.77 -8.62
C ILE A 402 7.17 9.51 -9.45
N MET A 403 7.80 8.39 -9.11
CA MET A 403 7.61 7.11 -9.80
C MET A 403 6.15 6.65 -9.77
N PHE A 404 5.49 6.78 -8.62
CA PHE A 404 4.05 6.49 -8.48
C PHE A 404 3.18 7.41 -9.32
N THR A 405 3.49 8.71 -9.35
CA THR A 405 2.78 9.68 -10.20
C THR A 405 2.92 9.33 -11.68
N THR A 406 4.09 8.85 -12.11
CA THR A 406 4.31 8.35 -13.47
C THR A 406 3.42 7.14 -13.78
N LEU A 407 3.30 6.17 -12.87
CA LEU A 407 2.38 5.03 -13.05
C LEU A 407 0.92 5.46 -13.15
N LYS A 408 0.49 6.39 -12.29
CA LYS A 408 -0.84 6.97 -12.31
C LYS A 408 -1.11 7.69 -13.64
N ALA A 409 -0.14 8.45 -14.14
CA ALA A 409 -0.22 9.10 -15.44
C ALA A 409 -0.32 8.09 -16.60
N CYS A 410 0.44 6.99 -16.57
CA CYS A 410 0.31 5.91 -17.55
C CYS A 410 -1.10 5.30 -17.56
N TYR A 411 -1.65 5.00 -16.38
CA TYR A 411 -3.02 4.49 -16.25
C TYR A 411 -4.05 5.44 -16.90
N TYR A 412 -4.00 6.74 -16.56
CA TYR A 412 -4.90 7.74 -17.15
C TYR A 412 -4.70 7.92 -18.65
N GLN A 413 -3.46 7.88 -19.14
CA GLN A 413 -3.16 7.98 -20.57
C GLN A 413 -3.80 6.83 -21.34
N ILE A 414 -3.66 5.59 -20.85
CA ILE A 414 -4.25 4.40 -21.47
C ILE A 414 -5.77 4.48 -21.50
N GLN A 415 -6.40 5.01 -20.46
CA GLN A 415 -7.85 5.20 -20.41
C GLN A 415 -8.38 6.20 -21.45
N HIS A 416 -7.64 7.27 -21.70
CA HIS A 416 -8.06 8.36 -22.59
C HIS A 416 -7.54 8.22 -24.02
N GLU A 417 -6.85 7.13 -24.32
CA GLU A 417 -6.27 6.86 -25.63
C GLU A 417 -7.37 6.58 -26.66
N LYS A 418 -7.78 7.64 -27.36
CA LYS A 418 -8.92 7.63 -28.28
C LYS A 418 -8.73 6.64 -29.41
N VAL A 419 -9.84 6.01 -29.79
CA VAL A 419 -9.99 5.31 -31.07
C VAL A 419 -9.91 6.37 -32.17
N THR A 420 -8.80 6.43 -32.91
CA THR A 420 -8.80 6.99 -34.27
C THR A 420 -9.27 5.95 -35.26
#